data_AF-A0A7C3UGE2-F1
#
_entry.id   AF-A0A7C3UGE2-F1
#
_cell.length_a   1.000
_cell.length_b   1.000
_cell.length_c   1.000
_cell.angle_alpha   90.00
_cell.angle_beta   90.00
_cell.angle_gamma   90.00
#
_symmetry.space_group_name_H-M   'P 1'
#
loop_
_entity.id
_entity.type
_entity.pdbx_description
1 polymer ?
#
loop_
_entity_poly.entity_id
_entity_poly.type
_entity_poly.pdbx_seq_one_letter_code
_entity_poly.pdbx_strand_id
1 'polypeptide(L)'
;MYQSPGPGLPVDYGPPVAVLPVGTLTWTSGPLAPGAWTFGVRAADGNGEEQNVDALVVVVGPSGGDATDAPGAPSGLRLLPTPGGGLAAEWWYDPMVAGPTAPDSFSLYLSAGASADLAASPAAVVAANAGIRGYYRASIVGLAAGPYAAAVVAANASGASPPSAVATASAIAAGPDAVDSLSSSVIA
;
A
#
# COMPACT_ATOMS: atom_id res chain seq x y z
N MET A 1 -18.45 -0.56 -27.41
CA MET A 1 -17.55 -0.62 -26.23
C MET A 1 -17.25 -2.06 -25.92
N TYR A 2 -15.98 -2.36 -25.67
CA TYR A 2 -15.46 -3.69 -25.41
C TYR A 2 -14.69 -3.71 -24.09
N GLN A 3 -14.67 -4.85 -23.39
CA GLN A 3 -14.04 -5.00 -22.09
C GLN A 3 -13.34 -6.35 -22.01
N SER A 4 -12.26 -6.45 -21.24
CA SER A 4 -11.69 -7.76 -20.91
C SER A 4 -12.70 -8.61 -20.14
N PRO A 5 -12.71 -9.95 -20.31
CA PRO A 5 -13.64 -10.83 -19.60
C PRO A 5 -13.27 -11.01 -18.12
N GLY A 6 -12.11 -10.51 -17.72
CA GLY A 6 -11.63 -10.48 -16.35
C GLY A 6 -10.38 -9.64 -16.19
N PRO A 7 -9.89 -9.47 -14.95
CA PRO A 7 -8.68 -8.73 -14.67
C PRO A 7 -7.43 -9.38 -15.30
N GLY A 8 -6.52 -8.57 -15.85
CA GLY A 8 -5.26 -8.99 -16.45
C GLY A 8 -5.39 -9.62 -17.84
N LEU A 9 -6.61 -9.72 -18.37
CA LEU A 9 -6.88 -10.31 -19.68
C LEU A 9 -6.96 -9.23 -20.78
N PRO A 10 -6.68 -9.59 -22.05
CA PRO A 10 -6.88 -8.68 -23.16
C PRO A 10 -8.36 -8.32 -23.35
N VAL A 11 -8.62 -7.25 -24.08
CA VAL A 11 -9.99 -6.86 -24.48
C VAL A 11 -10.64 -7.99 -25.28
N ASP A 12 -11.87 -8.35 -24.92
CA ASP A 12 -12.71 -9.25 -25.72
C ASP A 12 -13.51 -8.43 -26.74
N TYR A 13 -13.24 -8.67 -28.04
CA TYR A 13 -13.95 -8.04 -29.17
C TYR A 13 -15.09 -8.93 -29.70
N GLY A 14 -15.63 -9.82 -28.87
CA GLY A 14 -16.90 -10.49 -29.10
C GLY A 14 -18.08 -9.51 -29.05
N PRO A 15 -19.24 -9.86 -28.47
CA PRO A 15 -20.35 -8.92 -28.33
C PRO A 15 -19.95 -7.68 -27.52
N PRO A 16 -20.27 -6.45 -27.97
CA PRO A 16 -19.92 -5.25 -27.22
C PRO A 16 -20.66 -5.22 -25.88
N VAL A 17 -19.96 -4.82 -24.82
CA VAL A 17 -20.54 -4.61 -23.48
C VAL A 17 -21.47 -3.40 -23.43
N ALA A 18 -21.31 -2.47 -24.38
CA ALA A 18 -22.24 -1.36 -24.60
C ALA A 18 -22.16 -0.83 -26.04
N VAL A 19 -23.30 -0.39 -26.57
CA VAL A 19 -23.43 0.35 -27.84
C VAL A 19 -24.00 1.72 -27.52
N LEU A 20 -23.28 2.77 -27.92
CA LEU A 20 -23.63 4.15 -27.59
C LEU A 20 -24.00 4.91 -28.87
N PRO A 21 -25.01 5.80 -28.82
CA PRO A 21 -25.31 6.69 -29.94
C PRO A 21 -24.13 7.59 -30.30
N VAL A 22 -24.09 8.05 -31.57
CA VAL A 22 -23.14 9.07 -32.01
C VAL A 22 -23.28 10.33 -31.14
N GLY A 23 -22.14 10.85 -30.68
CA GLY A 23 -22.08 12.03 -29.81
C GLY A 23 -22.14 11.72 -28.31
N THR A 24 -22.39 10.48 -27.91
CA THR A 24 -22.22 10.04 -26.52
C THR A 24 -20.74 9.75 -26.26
N LEU A 25 -20.10 10.58 -25.42
CA LEU A 25 -18.68 10.50 -25.10
C LEU A 25 -18.38 9.83 -23.75
N THR A 26 -19.41 9.45 -23.01
CA THR A 26 -19.28 8.88 -21.67
C THR A 26 -20.07 7.59 -21.54
N TRP A 27 -19.49 6.63 -20.84
CA TRP A 27 -20.12 5.40 -20.41
C TRP A 27 -19.54 4.97 -19.07
N THR A 28 -20.37 4.36 -18.24
CA THR A 28 -19.98 3.84 -16.93
C THR A 28 -20.15 2.34 -16.95
N SER A 29 -19.10 1.61 -16.56
CA SER A 29 -19.17 0.16 -16.41
C SER A 29 -20.13 -0.24 -15.29
N GLY A 30 -20.56 -1.50 -15.31
CA GLY A 30 -21.07 -2.14 -14.10
C GLY A 30 -19.97 -2.28 -13.03
N PRO A 31 -20.32 -2.80 -11.84
CA PRO A 31 -19.33 -3.10 -10.79
C PRO A 31 -18.24 -4.04 -11.32
N LEU A 32 -16.98 -3.71 -11.01
CA LEU A 32 -15.81 -4.49 -11.40
C LEU A 32 -15.14 -5.07 -10.15
N ALA A 33 -14.64 -6.29 -10.26
CA ALA A 33 -13.80 -6.87 -9.23
C ALA A 33 -12.42 -6.16 -9.21
N PRO A 34 -11.70 -6.17 -8.07
CA PRO A 34 -10.36 -5.61 -8.00
C PRO A 34 -9.40 -6.25 -9.03
N GLY A 35 -8.51 -5.44 -9.59
CA GLY A 35 -7.50 -5.85 -10.57
C GLY A 35 -7.44 -4.95 -11.81
N ALA A 36 -6.54 -5.26 -12.74
CA ALA A 36 -6.34 -4.47 -13.95
C ALA A 36 -7.35 -4.85 -15.05
N TRP A 37 -8.21 -3.92 -15.47
CA TRP A 37 -9.19 -4.11 -16.54
C TRP A 37 -8.76 -3.38 -17.79
N THR A 38 -8.97 -4.00 -18.95
CA THR A 38 -8.69 -3.36 -20.24
C THR A 38 -10.00 -3.07 -20.96
N PHE A 39 -10.13 -1.86 -21.47
CA PHE A 39 -11.30 -1.36 -22.18
C PHE A 39 -10.90 -0.98 -23.60
N GLY A 40 -11.75 -1.29 -24.59
CA GLY A 40 -11.53 -0.90 -25.99
C GLY A 40 -12.76 -0.22 -26.60
N VAL A 41 -12.54 0.91 -27.27
CA VAL A 41 -13.58 1.61 -28.04
C VAL A 41 -13.38 1.31 -29.52
N ARG A 42 -14.50 1.06 -30.24
CA ARG A 42 -14.55 1.09 -31.70
C ARG A 42 -15.78 1.87 -32.14
N ALA A 43 -15.60 2.78 -33.08
CA ALA A 43 -16.66 3.41 -33.85
C ALA A 43 -17.25 2.41 -34.85
N ALA A 44 -18.55 2.54 -35.09
CA ALA A 44 -19.28 1.71 -36.04
C ALA A 44 -20.26 2.59 -36.83
N ASP A 45 -20.42 2.28 -38.11
CA ASP A 45 -21.44 2.84 -38.98
C ASP A 45 -22.14 1.74 -39.80
N GLY A 46 -23.01 2.14 -40.74
CA GLY A 46 -23.71 1.20 -41.61
C GLY A 46 -22.80 0.38 -42.55
N ASN A 47 -21.51 0.73 -42.65
CA ASN A 47 -20.51 0.08 -43.49
C ASN A 47 -19.60 -0.85 -42.69
N GLY A 48 -19.67 -0.83 -41.35
CA GLY A 48 -18.92 -1.73 -40.47
C GLY A 48 -18.34 -1.03 -39.24
N GLU A 49 -17.52 -1.78 -38.51
CA GLU A 49 -16.79 -1.26 -37.35
C GLU A 49 -15.33 -0.96 -37.70
N GLU A 50 -14.74 0.04 -37.06
CA GLU A 50 -13.31 0.29 -37.17
C GLU A 50 -12.48 -0.85 -36.56
N GLN A 51 -11.28 -1.07 -37.10
CA GLN A 51 -10.33 -2.03 -36.52
C GLN A 51 -9.28 -1.38 -35.63
N ASN A 52 -9.12 -0.05 -35.73
CA ASN A 52 -8.29 0.71 -34.81
C ASN A 52 -8.97 0.73 -33.44
N VAL A 53 -8.16 0.61 -32.38
CA VAL A 53 -8.66 0.52 -31.02
C VAL A 53 -7.96 1.59 -30.21
N ASP A 54 -8.75 2.46 -29.59
CA ASP A 54 -8.31 3.18 -28.41
C ASP A 54 -8.56 2.29 -27.19
N ALA A 55 -7.48 1.81 -26.57
CA ALA A 55 -7.53 0.95 -25.40
C ALA A 55 -6.95 1.65 -24.17
N LEU A 56 -7.63 1.51 -23.04
CA LEU A 56 -7.18 2.00 -21.75
C LEU A 56 -7.15 0.85 -20.75
N VAL A 57 -6.09 0.80 -19.94
CA VAL A 57 -6.02 -0.06 -18.77
C VAL A 57 -6.37 0.76 -17.55
N VAL A 58 -7.32 0.29 -16.75
CA VAL A 58 -7.71 0.87 -15.47
C VAL A 58 -7.47 -0.17 -14.39
N VAL A 59 -6.76 0.19 -13.32
CA VAL A 59 -6.62 -0.68 -12.16
C VAL A 59 -7.74 -0.38 -11.19
N VAL A 60 -8.54 -1.37 -10.84
CA VAL A 60 -9.60 -1.25 -9.83
C VAL A 60 -9.05 -1.71 -8.49
N GLY A 61 -9.08 -0.83 -7.50
CA GLY A 61 -8.64 -1.12 -6.13
C GLY A 61 -9.62 -2.00 -5.35
N PRO A 62 -9.24 -2.48 -4.15
CA PRO A 62 -10.10 -3.32 -3.32
C PRO A 62 -11.40 -2.64 -2.87
N SER A 63 -11.46 -1.31 -2.88
CA SER A 63 -12.66 -0.52 -2.60
C SER A 63 -13.56 -0.32 -3.84
N GLY A 64 -13.18 -0.86 -5.01
CA GLY A 64 -13.92 -0.71 -6.27
C GLY A 64 -13.69 0.61 -7.02
N GLY A 65 -12.81 1.48 -6.52
CA GLY A 65 -12.40 2.72 -7.20
C GLY A 65 -11.23 2.53 -8.17
N ASP A 66 -10.99 3.51 -9.02
CA ASP A 66 -9.79 3.60 -9.85
C ASP A 66 -8.55 3.81 -8.96
N ALA A 67 -7.59 2.91 -9.10
CA ALA A 67 -6.32 2.84 -8.39
C ALA A 67 -5.14 2.77 -9.38
N THR A 68 -5.34 3.21 -10.64
CA THR A 68 -4.32 3.20 -11.70
C THR A 68 -3.05 3.93 -11.28
N ASP A 69 -3.23 5.05 -10.57
CA ASP A 69 -2.15 5.88 -10.06
C ASP A 69 -1.87 5.64 -8.56
N ALA A 70 -2.36 4.54 -7.98
CA ALA A 70 -2.02 4.23 -6.59
C ALA A 70 -0.52 3.90 -6.45
N PRO A 71 0.11 4.20 -5.30
CA PRO A 71 1.54 3.95 -5.13
C PRO A 71 1.86 2.45 -5.13
N GLY A 72 3.10 2.10 -5.47
CA GLY A 72 3.65 0.76 -5.25
C GLY A 72 3.83 0.44 -3.76
N ALA A 73 4.08 -0.83 -3.41
CA ALA A 73 4.31 -1.24 -2.03
C ALA A 73 5.65 -0.72 -1.48
N PRO A 74 5.71 -0.22 -0.23
CA PRO A 74 6.98 0.03 0.46
C PRO A 74 7.80 -1.25 0.64
N SER A 75 9.12 -1.10 0.74
CA SER A 75 10.02 -2.25 0.87
C SER A 75 11.02 -2.11 2.03
N GLY A 76 11.66 -3.22 2.40
CA GLY A 76 12.70 -3.23 3.43
C GLY A 76 12.22 -2.85 4.83
N LEU A 77 10.92 -3.01 5.13
CA LEU A 77 10.41 -2.76 6.47
C LEU A 77 11.15 -3.62 7.49
N ARG A 78 11.65 -2.98 8.54
CA ARG A 78 12.24 -3.63 9.72
C ARG A 78 11.75 -2.97 10.99
N LEU A 79 11.68 -3.77 12.06
CA LEU A 79 11.38 -3.30 13.41
C LEU A 79 12.60 -3.47 14.30
N LEU A 80 12.95 -2.42 15.03
CA LEU A 80 14.08 -2.39 15.95
C LEU A 80 13.56 -2.09 17.37
N PRO A 81 13.81 -2.97 18.36
CA PRO A 81 13.47 -2.66 19.75
C PRO A 81 14.18 -1.40 20.24
N THR A 82 13.45 -0.53 20.92
CA THR A 82 14.02 0.66 21.56
C THR A 82 14.03 0.49 23.08
N PRO A 83 15.01 1.07 23.79
CA PRO A 83 14.97 1.15 25.25
C PRO A 83 13.66 1.79 25.72
N GLY A 84 13.07 1.27 26.79
CA GLY A 84 11.85 1.83 27.39
C GLY A 84 10.52 1.31 26.81
N GLY A 85 10.49 0.13 26.18
CA GLY A 85 9.23 -0.50 25.75
C GLY A 85 8.66 0.06 24.45
N GLY A 86 9.50 0.19 23.43
CA GLY A 86 9.08 0.68 22.12
C GLY A 86 9.72 -0.08 20.95
N LEU A 87 9.30 0.30 19.75
CA LEU A 87 9.85 -0.17 18.48
C LEU A 87 10.12 1.04 17.59
N ALA A 88 11.21 1.00 16.83
CA ALA A 88 11.44 1.86 15.69
C ALA A 88 11.16 1.05 14.42
N ALA A 89 10.20 1.50 13.61
CA ALA A 89 9.94 0.97 12.30
C ALA A 89 10.73 1.79 11.27
N GLU A 90 11.46 1.11 10.39
CA GLU A 90 12.22 1.73 9.31
C GLU A 90 11.91 1.03 8.00
N TRP A 91 11.71 1.78 6.94
CA TRP A 91 11.43 1.24 5.61
C TRP A 91 12.02 2.13 4.52
N TRP A 92 12.00 1.60 3.30
CA TRP A 92 12.42 2.31 2.11
C TRP A 92 11.26 2.43 1.11
N TYR A 93 11.28 3.55 0.38
CA TYR A 93 10.45 3.77 -0.79
C TYR A 93 11.31 4.43 -1.87
N ASP A 94 11.13 4.02 -3.12
CA ASP A 94 11.93 4.55 -4.23
C ASP A 94 11.68 6.05 -4.40
N PRO A 95 12.69 6.91 -4.13
CA PRO A 95 12.53 8.36 -4.25
C PRO A 95 12.47 8.82 -5.71
N MET A 96 12.76 7.93 -6.67
CA MET A 96 12.67 8.22 -8.10
C MET A 96 11.26 7.99 -8.66
N VAL A 97 10.31 7.52 -7.85
CA VAL A 97 8.89 7.52 -8.21
C VAL A 97 8.40 8.96 -8.23
N ALA A 98 8.51 9.58 -9.41
CA ALA A 98 7.96 10.88 -9.72
C ALA A 98 6.70 10.72 -10.55
N GLY A 99 5.74 11.64 -10.37
CA GLY A 99 4.48 11.65 -11.12
C GLY A 99 3.31 11.10 -10.30
N PRO A 100 2.24 10.63 -10.97
CA PRO A 100 0.94 10.44 -10.33
C PRO A 100 0.92 9.28 -9.32
N THR A 101 1.86 8.33 -9.41
CA THR A 101 2.01 7.21 -8.45
C THR A 101 2.84 7.56 -7.21
N ALA A 102 3.33 8.80 -7.09
CA ALA A 102 4.08 9.21 -5.92
C ALA A 102 3.18 9.16 -4.66
N PRO A 103 3.67 8.63 -3.53
CA PRO A 103 2.91 8.62 -2.29
C PRO A 103 2.86 10.01 -1.66
N ASP A 104 1.73 10.33 -1.02
CA ASP A 104 1.59 11.49 -0.15
C ASP A 104 1.94 11.12 1.31
N SER A 105 1.69 9.87 1.69
CA SER A 105 1.87 9.39 3.06
C SER A 105 2.14 7.89 3.14
N PHE A 106 2.57 7.47 4.33
CA PHE A 106 2.78 6.09 4.73
C PHE A 106 2.03 5.83 6.04
N SER A 107 1.17 4.82 6.05
CA SER A 107 0.50 4.32 7.25
C SER A 107 1.20 3.07 7.75
N LEU A 108 1.71 3.11 8.98
CA LEU A 108 2.29 1.97 9.68
C LEU A 108 1.20 1.30 10.52
N TYR A 109 0.92 0.04 10.23
CA TYR A 109 0.03 -0.80 11.02
C TYR A 109 0.87 -1.70 11.92
N LEU A 110 0.52 -1.79 13.19
CA LEU A 110 1.22 -2.56 14.20
C LEU A 110 0.21 -3.32 15.05
N SER A 111 0.45 -4.61 15.26
CA SER A 111 -0.38 -5.46 16.12
C SER A 111 0.50 -6.41 16.93
N ALA A 112 0.01 -6.79 18.11
CA ALA A 112 0.65 -7.81 18.91
C ALA A 112 0.55 -9.18 18.21
N GLY A 113 1.59 -10.01 18.36
CA GLY A 113 1.68 -11.33 17.74
C GLY A 113 2.48 -11.35 16.45
N ALA A 114 2.12 -12.27 15.54
CA ALA A 114 2.90 -12.60 14.34
C ALA A 114 2.35 -12.01 13.03
N SER A 115 1.17 -11.39 13.07
CA SER A 115 0.48 -10.85 11.89
C SER A 115 0.13 -9.38 12.09
N ALA A 116 0.34 -8.56 11.06
CA ALA A 116 -0.07 -7.17 11.03
C ALA A 116 -1.58 -7.06 10.74
N ASP A 117 -2.30 -6.25 11.53
CA ASP A 117 -3.71 -5.94 11.31
C ASP A 117 -3.87 -4.62 10.54
N LEU A 118 -4.23 -4.72 9.25
CA LEU A 118 -4.46 -3.56 8.38
C LEU A 118 -5.85 -2.94 8.54
N ALA A 119 -6.77 -3.58 9.28
CA ALA A 119 -8.09 -3.05 9.57
C ALA A 119 -8.11 -2.14 10.81
N ALA A 120 -7.07 -2.21 11.64
CA ALA A 120 -6.88 -1.33 12.79
C ALA A 120 -6.50 0.10 12.36
N SER A 121 -6.64 1.06 13.27
CA SER A 121 -6.08 2.40 13.08
C SER A 121 -4.54 2.32 12.97
N PRO A 122 -3.90 3.07 12.06
CA PRO A 122 -2.45 3.10 11.95
C PRO A 122 -1.80 3.50 13.29
N ALA A 123 -0.75 2.79 13.67
CA ALA A 123 0.09 3.14 14.83
C ALA A 123 0.90 4.42 14.58
N ALA A 124 1.21 4.71 13.31
CA ALA A 124 1.80 5.97 12.89
C ALA A 124 1.40 6.30 11.44
N VAL A 125 1.35 7.59 11.13
CA VAL A 125 1.25 8.10 9.75
C VAL A 125 2.42 9.03 9.51
N VAL A 126 3.19 8.76 8.45
CA VAL A 126 4.40 9.51 8.10
C VAL A 126 4.21 10.13 6.72
N ALA A 127 4.39 11.45 6.62
CA ALA A 127 4.30 12.16 5.35
C ALA A 127 5.45 11.75 4.41
N ALA A 128 5.18 11.67 3.11
CA ALA A 128 6.18 11.22 2.14
C ALA A 128 7.38 12.16 1.99
N ASN A 129 7.22 13.44 2.35
CA ASN A 129 8.29 14.43 2.38
C ASN A 129 9.17 14.38 3.65
N ALA A 130 8.83 13.54 4.64
CA ALA A 130 9.62 13.40 5.87
C ALA A 130 10.83 12.47 5.69
N GLY A 131 10.88 11.70 4.60
CA GLY A 131 11.95 10.77 4.31
C GLY A 131 13.24 11.44 3.83
N ILE A 132 14.36 10.78 4.05
CA ILE A 132 15.68 11.23 3.56
C ILE A 132 16.16 10.20 2.54
N ARG A 133 16.25 10.63 1.26
CA ARG A 133 16.70 9.76 0.15
C ARG A 133 15.92 8.43 0.07
N GLY A 134 14.61 8.48 0.26
CA GLY A 134 13.73 7.32 0.22
C GLY A 134 13.70 6.49 1.50
N TYR A 135 14.45 6.87 2.54
CA TYR A 135 14.39 6.22 3.86
C TYR A 135 13.41 6.92 4.79
N TYR A 136 12.58 6.12 5.46
CA TYR A 136 11.54 6.58 6.35
C TYR A 136 11.62 5.84 7.69
N ARG A 137 11.14 6.51 8.73
CA ARG A 137 11.14 5.98 10.10
C ARG A 137 9.92 6.43 10.88
N ALA A 138 9.42 5.57 11.74
CA ALA A 138 8.46 5.89 12.79
C ALA A 138 8.91 5.28 14.12
N SER A 139 8.65 5.97 15.23
CA SER A 139 8.91 5.48 16.58
C SER A 139 7.59 5.22 17.28
N ILE A 140 7.44 4.02 17.84
CA ILE A 140 6.26 3.57 18.58
C ILE A 140 6.71 3.35 20.02
N VAL A 141 6.02 3.97 20.97
CA VAL A 141 6.37 3.95 22.39
C VAL A 141 5.20 3.41 23.22
N GLY A 142 5.47 3.02 24.46
CA GLY A 142 4.43 2.54 25.38
C GLY A 142 3.87 1.17 25.00
N LEU A 143 4.66 0.35 24.32
CA LEU A 143 4.30 -1.02 24.00
C LEU A 143 4.53 -1.92 25.20
N ALA A 144 3.60 -2.85 25.42
CA ALA A 144 3.82 -3.93 26.37
C ALA A 144 4.95 -4.83 25.87
N ALA A 145 5.66 -5.50 26.79
CA ALA A 145 6.66 -6.47 26.39
C ALA A 145 6.00 -7.63 25.63
N GLY A 146 6.58 -8.02 24.51
CA GLY A 146 6.05 -9.11 23.70
C GLY A 146 6.30 -8.96 22.20
N PRO A 147 5.91 -9.97 21.41
CA PRO A 147 6.06 -9.96 19.96
C PRO A 147 5.07 -9.02 19.30
N TYR A 148 5.53 -8.33 18.27
CA TYR A 148 4.72 -7.49 17.39
C TYR A 148 5.04 -7.78 15.93
N ALA A 149 4.05 -7.54 15.09
CA ALA A 149 4.14 -7.57 13.65
C ALA A 149 3.68 -6.22 13.08
N ALA A 150 4.37 -5.75 12.04
CA ALA A 150 4.04 -4.51 11.36
C ALA A 150 4.05 -4.65 9.84
N ALA A 151 3.24 -3.81 9.19
CA ALA A 151 3.24 -3.59 7.76
C ALA A 151 3.07 -2.10 7.48
N VAL A 152 3.66 -1.61 6.39
CA VAL A 152 3.51 -0.22 5.94
C VAL A 152 2.76 -0.21 4.61
N VAL A 153 1.82 0.71 4.49
CA VAL A 153 1.06 0.97 3.27
C VAL A 153 1.33 2.41 2.84
N ALA A 154 1.68 2.62 1.58
CA ALA A 154 1.77 3.94 0.98
C ALA A 154 0.39 4.36 0.46
N ALA A 155 0.09 5.66 0.46
CA ALA A 155 -1.16 6.16 -0.09
C ALA A 155 -0.99 7.52 -0.76
N ASN A 156 -1.80 7.76 -1.78
CA ASN A 156 -2.04 9.06 -2.38
C ASN A 156 -3.55 9.24 -2.66
N ALA A 157 -3.92 10.31 -3.37
CA ALA A 157 -5.32 10.59 -3.73
C ALA A 157 -5.99 9.47 -4.57
N SER A 158 -5.22 8.69 -5.33
CA SER A 158 -5.72 7.59 -6.17
C SER A 158 -5.90 6.29 -5.40
N GLY A 159 -5.34 6.18 -4.20
CA GLY A 159 -5.60 5.06 -3.30
C GLY A 159 -4.38 4.58 -2.53
N ALA A 160 -4.56 3.43 -1.89
CA ALA A 160 -3.55 2.76 -1.09
C ALA A 160 -2.79 1.72 -1.92
N SER A 161 -1.50 1.60 -1.64
CA SER A 161 -0.65 0.54 -2.18
C SER A 161 -1.02 -0.82 -1.57
N PRO A 162 -0.55 -1.93 -2.17
CA PRO A 162 -0.36 -3.16 -1.41
C PRO A 162 0.54 -2.92 -0.19
N PRO A 163 0.38 -3.71 0.90
CA PRO A 163 1.25 -3.58 2.06
C PRO A 163 2.67 -4.04 1.75
N SER A 164 3.63 -3.53 2.51
CA SER A 164 4.98 -4.11 2.58
C SER A 164 4.94 -5.57 3.03
N ALA A 165 6.05 -6.28 2.85
CA ALA A 165 6.28 -7.51 3.61
C ALA A 165 6.15 -7.24 5.12
N VAL A 166 5.61 -8.20 5.86
CA VAL A 166 5.45 -8.10 7.31
C VAL A 166 6.80 -8.20 8.00
N ALA A 167 7.10 -7.26 8.90
CA ALA A 167 8.25 -7.31 9.79
C ALA A 167 7.81 -7.67 11.20
N THR A 168 8.62 -8.45 11.93
CA THR A 168 8.36 -8.82 13.32
C THR A 168 9.52 -8.44 14.22
N ALA A 169 9.20 -8.05 15.45
CA ALA A 169 10.17 -7.85 16.53
C ALA A 169 9.47 -7.95 17.88
N SER A 170 10.23 -8.17 18.94
CA SER A 170 9.70 -8.12 20.30
C SER A 170 10.01 -6.78 20.94
N ALA A 171 8.98 -6.09 21.44
CA ALA A 171 9.20 -4.99 22.37
C ALA A 171 9.76 -5.58 23.66
N ILE A 172 10.86 -5.00 24.14
CA ILE A 172 11.47 -5.38 25.41
C ILE A 172 10.83 -4.58 26.53
N ALA A 173 10.59 -5.21 27.69
CA ALA A 173 10.31 -4.45 28.91
C ALA A 173 11.46 -3.46 29.17
N ALA A 174 11.22 -2.41 29.98
CA ALA A 174 12.25 -1.46 30.38
C ALA A 174 13.56 -2.18 30.77
N GLY A 175 14.69 -1.53 30.51
CA GLY A 175 16.02 -2.09 30.79
C GLY A 175 16.18 -2.57 32.24
N PRO A 176 17.25 -3.32 32.55
CA PRO A 176 17.44 -3.89 33.88
C PRO A 176 17.29 -2.83 34.97
N ASP A 177 16.70 -3.22 36.09
CA ASP A 177 16.57 -2.36 37.26
C ASP A 177 17.93 -1.78 37.68
N ALA A 178 17.90 -0.63 38.35
CA ALA A 178 19.12 -0.06 38.91
C ALA A 178 19.80 -1.06 39.85
N VAL A 179 21.14 -1.00 39.92
CA VAL A 179 21.89 -1.84 40.86
C VAL A 179 21.51 -1.44 42.29
N ASP A 180 20.79 -2.31 43.00
CA ASP A 180 20.25 -2.03 44.34
C ASP A 180 21.34 -1.84 45.40
N SER A 181 22.48 -2.53 45.27
CA SER A 181 23.67 -2.26 46.08
C SER A 181 24.93 -2.87 45.47
N LEU A 182 26.07 -2.19 45.67
CA LEU A 182 27.40 -2.71 45.39
C LEU A 182 28.16 -2.76 46.72
N SER A 183 28.54 -3.95 47.17
CA SER A 183 29.43 -4.10 48.33
C SER A 183 30.79 -4.63 47.87
N SER A 184 31.86 -4.14 48.50
CA SER A 184 33.22 -4.66 48.31
C SER A 184 33.80 -4.96 49.69
N SER A 185 34.58 -6.02 49.80
CA SER A 185 35.38 -6.33 50.97
C SER A 185 36.85 -6.35 50.57
N VAL A 186 37.70 -5.81 51.45
CA VAL A 186 39.15 -5.93 51.32
C VAL A 186 39.56 -7.21 52.02
N ILE A 187 40.34 -8.06 51.35
CA ILE A 187 40.96 -9.23 51.98
C ILE A 187 42.07 -8.67 52.89
N ALA A 188 41.96 -8.94 54.20
CA ALA A 188 42.98 -8.64 55.19
C ALA A 188 44.10 -9.70 55.19
#